data_AF-A0A0D7CMT8-F1
#
_entry.id   AF-A0A0D7CMT8-F1
#
_cell.length_a   1.000
_cell.length_b   1.000
_cell.length_c   1.000
_cell.angle_alpha   90.00
_cell.angle_beta   90.00
_cell.angle_gamma   90.00
#
_symmetry.space_group_name_H-M   'P 1'
#
loop_
_entity.id
_entity.type
_entity.pdbx_description
1 polymer ?
#
loop_
_entity_poly.entity_id
_entity_poly.type
_entity_poly.pdbx_seq_one_letter_code
_entity_poly.pdbx_strand_id
1 'polypeptide(L)'
;MPGLTMEETDMGWEQAYGQAGELAALDQPVVDDSWDYTGVRAIIAIALTALGEGVEDSAPVPTGHLLWHLGRGPANVRRLAAILLGEELAQATDIDPATVDMDNPVVSTWVWLTRTWPADGPWGGMSRGIARGQTDPAIDILTSWAAQAASTGLRRCS
;
A
#
# COMPACT_ATOMS: atom_id res chain seq x y z
N MET A 1 -3.81 -1.36 27.25
CA MET A 1 -3.66 -1.85 25.86
C MET A 1 -2.41 -2.71 25.85
N PRO A 2 -2.51 -4.05 25.78
CA PRO A 2 -1.35 -4.86 25.49
C PRO A 2 -0.95 -4.57 24.04
N GLY A 3 0.28 -4.09 23.82
CA GLY A 3 0.81 -3.95 22.46
C GLY A 3 0.98 -5.34 21.85
N LEU A 4 0.53 -5.51 20.61
CA LEU A 4 0.80 -6.71 19.82
C LEU A 4 2.30 -6.96 19.75
N THR A 5 2.70 -8.22 19.76
CA THR A 5 4.12 -8.57 19.62
C THR A 5 4.56 -8.38 18.17
N MET A 6 5.82 -8.01 17.94
CA MET A 6 6.41 -7.79 16.60
C MET A 6 6.16 -8.97 15.64
N GLU A 7 6.09 -10.19 16.19
CA GLU A 7 5.84 -11.45 15.46
C GLU A 7 4.39 -11.57 14.92
N GLU A 8 3.41 -10.98 15.60
CA GLU A 8 1.99 -10.97 15.16
C GLU A 8 1.76 -9.95 14.04
N THR A 9 2.45 -8.81 14.10
CA THR A 9 2.41 -7.77 13.05
C THR A 9 3.07 -8.27 11.77
N ASP A 10 4.17 -9.02 11.86
CA ASP A 10 4.87 -9.60 10.70
C ASP A 10 3.99 -10.61 9.94
N MET A 11 3.31 -11.52 10.65
CA MET A 11 2.35 -12.46 10.02
C MET A 11 1.15 -11.74 9.39
N GLY A 12 0.65 -10.68 10.04
CA GLY A 12 -0.43 -9.86 9.50
C GLY A 12 -0.04 -9.12 8.22
N TRP A 13 1.19 -8.62 8.15
CA TRP A 13 1.73 -7.96 6.97
C TRP A 13 1.87 -8.92 5.79
N GLU A 14 2.48 -10.10 5.97
CA GLU A 14 2.67 -11.06 4.87
C GLU A 14 1.34 -11.49 4.25
N GLN A 15 0.34 -11.78 5.08
CA GLN A 15 -1.00 -12.14 4.61
C GLN A 15 -1.64 -10.99 3.82
N ALA A 16 -1.60 -9.76 4.36
CA ALA A 16 -2.13 -8.58 3.70
C ALA A 16 -1.42 -8.31 2.37
N TYR A 17 -0.10 -8.46 2.32
CA TYR A 17 0.72 -8.26 1.13
C TYR A 17 0.49 -9.33 0.06
N GLY A 18 0.16 -10.57 0.47
CA GLY A 18 -0.31 -11.64 -0.41
C GLY A 18 -1.66 -11.31 -1.03
N GLN A 19 -2.67 -11.01 -0.21
CA GLN A 19 -4.02 -10.64 -0.65
C GLN A 19 -3.99 -9.39 -1.55
N ALA A 20 -3.15 -8.41 -1.24
CA ALA A 20 -2.95 -7.22 -2.06
C ALA A 20 -2.43 -7.57 -3.46
N GLY A 21 -1.55 -8.57 -3.58
CA GLY A 21 -1.05 -9.06 -4.86
C GLY A 21 -2.16 -9.67 -5.70
N GLU A 22 -3.01 -10.49 -5.10
CA GLU A 22 -4.17 -11.08 -5.79
C GLU A 22 -5.12 -10.01 -6.32
N LEU A 23 -5.42 -8.98 -5.52
CA LEU A 23 -6.27 -7.86 -5.93
C LEU A 23 -5.63 -7.01 -7.03
N ALA A 24 -4.35 -6.64 -6.88
CA ALA A 24 -3.64 -5.83 -7.87
C ALA A 24 -3.59 -6.52 -9.25
N ALA A 25 -3.39 -7.84 -9.26
CA ALA A 25 -3.35 -8.66 -10.48
C ALA A 25 -4.69 -8.72 -11.24
N LEU A 26 -5.81 -8.31 -10.64
CA LEU A 26 -7.11 -8.31 -11.30
C LEU A 26 -7.25 -7.23 -12.37
N ASP A 27 -6.49 -6.14 -12.25
CA ASP A 27 -6.64 -4.93 -13.06
C ASP A 27 -5.31 -4.47 -13.68
N GLN A 28 -4.18 -4.90 -13.13
CA GLN A 28 -2.85 -4.64 -13.67
C GLN A 28 -2.24 -5.92 -14.25
N PRO A 29 -1.60 -5.87 -15.43
CA PRO A 29 -0.84 -7.00 -15.93
C PRO A 29 0.27 -7.32 -14.92
N VAL A 30 0.36 -8.59 -14.51
CA VAL A 30 1.46 -9.09 -13.67
C VAL A 30 2.70 -9.15 -14.54
N VAL A 31 3.40 -8.02 -14.60
CA VAL A 31 4.70 -7.90 -15.24
C VAL A 31 5.71 -7.78 -14.12
N ASP A 32 6.63 -8.74 -14.05
CA ASP A 32 7.79 -8.64 -13.18
C ASP A 32 8.46 -7.28 -13.42
N ASP A 33 8.83 -6.59 -12.34
CA ASP A 33 9.41 -5.24 -12.38
C ASP A 33 8.47 -4.14 -12.95
N SER A 34 7.17 -4.19 -12.66
CA SER A 34 6.23 -3.09 -12.91
C SER A 34 6.10 -2.15 -11.70
N TRP A 35 6.43 -0.88 -11.90
CA TRP A 35 6.26 0.18 -10.90
C TRP A 35 4.80 0.38 -10.54
N ASP A 36 3.92 0.34 -11.54
CA ASP A 36 2.47 0.53 -11.38
C ASP A 36 1.88 -0.60 -10.52
N TYR A 37 2.21 -1.86 -10.83
CA TYR A 37 1.77 -3.02 -10.05
C TYR A 37 2.31 -2.99 -8.62
N THR A 38 3.61 -2.70 -8.46
CA THR A 38 4.27 -2.63 -7.15
C THR A 38 3.59 -1.60 -6.26
N GLY A 39 3.31 -0.40 -6.77
CA GLY A 39 2.65 0.64 -6.00
C GLY A 39 1.19 0.35 -5.68
N VAL A 40 0.42 -0.21 -6.63
CA VAL A 40 -0.98 -0.62 -6.38
C VAL A 40 -1.04 -1.68 -5.29
N ARG A 41 -0.19 -2.72 -5.37
CA ARG A 41 -0.08 -3.77 -4.36
C ARG A 41 0.28 -3.18 -3.00
N ALA A 42 1.30 -2.33 -2.93
CA ALA A 42 1.77 -1.71 -1.70
C ALA A 42 0.68 -0.87 -1.01
N ILE A 43 -0.08 -0.07 -1.76
CA ILE A 43 -1.19 0.74 -1.21
C ILE A 43 -2.28 -0.16 -0.61
N ILE A 44 -2.65 -1.23 -1.32
CA ILE A 44 -3.67 -2.17 -0.84
C ILE A 44 -3.18 -2.88 0.43
N ALA A 45 -1.90 -3.30 0.48
CA ALA A 45 -1.33 -3.97 1.64
C ALA A 45 -1.36 -3.08 2.88
N ILE A 46 -0.88 -1.82 2.78
CA ILE A 46 -0.93 -0.85 3.88
C ILE A 46 -2.36 -0.68 4.40
N ALA A 47 -3.33 -0.53 3.50
CA ALA A 47 -4.73 -0.38 3.89
C ALA A 47 -5.29 -1.64 4.57
N LEU A 48 -5.00 -2.84 4.03
CA LEU A 48 -5.44 -4.10 4.62
C LEU A 48 -4.84 -4.33 6.01
N THR A 49 -3.54 -4.11 6.18
CA THR A 49 -2.87 -4.24 7.48
C THR A 49 -3.46 -3.27 8.48
N ALA A 50 -3.58 -1.98 8.13
CA ALA A 50 -4.15 -0.97 9.02
C ALA A 50 -5.62 -1.22 9.39
N LEU A 51 -6.41 -1.84 8.50
CA LEU A 51 -7.81 -2.19 8.76
C LEU A 51 -7.96 -3.50 9.56
N GLY A 52 -6.95 -4.36 9.51
CA GLY A 52 -6.86 -5.56 10.33
C GLY A 52 -6.40 -5.27 11.76
N GLU A 53 -5.67 -4.17 11.97
CA GLU A 53 -5.31 -3.68 13.30
C GLU A 53 -6.56 -3.47 14.18
N GLY A 54 -6.60 -4.15 15.33
CA GLY A 54 -7.69 -4.04 16.29
C GLY A 54 -8.91 -4.91 16.01
N VAL A 55 -8.86 -5.82 15.03
CA VAL A 55 -9.88 -6.88 14.86
C VAL A 55 -9.53 -8.07 15.76
N GLU A 56 -10.27 -8.23 16.87
CA GLU A 56 -9.99 -9.22 17.93
C GLU A 56 -9.98 -10.69 17.44
N ASP A 57 -10.60 -10.98 16.28
CA ASP A 57 -10.77 -12.35 15.76
C ASP A 57 -9.94 -12.66 14.49
N SER A 58 -9.02 -11.77 14.08
CA SER A 58 -8.23 -11.92 12.83
C SER A 58 -9.09 -12.19 11.58
N ALA A 59 -10.35 -11.75 11.61
CA ALA A 59 -11.28 -11.95 10.50
C ALA A 59 -10.77 -11.20 9.26
N PRO A 60 -10.86 -11.81 8.06
CA PRO A 60 -10.43 -11.13 6.84
C PRO A 60 -11.14 -9.81 6.64
N VAL A 61 -10.38 -8.76 6.29
CA VAL A 61 -10.96 -7.44 5.98
C VAL A 61 -11.85 -7.56 4.74
N PRO A 62 -13.16 -7.23 4.84
CA PRO A 62 -14.06 -7.31 3.69
C PRO A 62 -13.62 -6.37 2.56
N THR A 63 -13.60 -6.86 1.31
CA THR A 63 -13.19 -6.07 0.14
C THR A 63 -14.01 -4.78 -0.05
N GLY A 64 -15.28 -4.79 0.34
CA GLY A 64 -16.13 -3.59 0.33
C GLY A 64 -15.67 -2.51 1.32
N HIS A 65 -15.16 -2.93 2.49
CA HIS A 65 -14.61 -2.01 3.50
C HIS A 65 -13.28 -1.41 3.02
N LEU A 66 -12.40 -2.25 2.46
CA LEU A 66 -11.18 -1.80 1.79
C LEU A 66 -11.48 -0.77 0.68
N LEU A 67 -12.41 -1.10 -0.22
CA LEU A 67 -12.81 -0.22 -1.33
C LEU A 67 -13.32 1.15 -0.81
N TRP A 68 -14.13 1.14 0.25
CA TRP A 68 -14.64 2.38 0.84
C TRP A 68 -13.50 3.31 1.28
N HIS A 69 -12.46 2.78 1.93
CA HIS A 69 -11.33 3.57 2.37
C HIS A 69 -10.44 4.06 1.21
N LEU A 70 -10.16 3.20 0.23
CA LEU A 70 -9.35 3.58 -0.94
C LEU A 70 -10.06 4.64 -1.81
N GLY A 71 -11.39 4.54 -1.95
CA GLY A 71 -12.20 5.49 -2.71
C GLY A 71 -12.22 6.91 -2.14
N ARG A 72 -11.75 7.12 -0.90
CA ARG A 72 -11.60 8.45 -0.28
C ARG A 72 -10.27 9.13 -0.62
N GLY A 73 -9.43 8.46 -1.40
CA GLY A 73 -8.20 9.03 -1.94
C GLY A 73 -6.99 8.95 -1.00
N PRO A 74 -5.83 9.47 -1.45
CA PRO A 74 -4.53 9.22 -0.83
C PRO A 74 -4.42 9.78 0.59
N ALA A 75 -5.10 10.89 0.88
CA ALA A 75 -5.14 11.45 2.24
C ALA A 75 -5.80 10.48 3.24
N ASN A 76 -6.76 9.66 2.81
CA ASN A 76 -7.34 8.65 3.68
C ASN A 76 -6.41 7.45 3.87
N VAL A 77 -5.64 7.06 2.84
CA VAL A 77 -4.61 6.02 2.96
C VAL A 77 -3.51 6.44 3.93
N ARG A 78 -3.07 7.71 3.90
CA ARG A 78 -2.13 8.25 4.90
C ARG A 78 -2.66 8.14 6.33
N ARG A 79 -3.95 8.43 6.57
CA ARG A 79 -4.55 8.24 7.90
C ARG A 79 -4.55 6.79 8.36
N LEU A 80 -4.75 5.84 7.44
CA LEU A 80 -4.62 4.42 7.76
C LEU A 80 -3.17 4.06 8.08
N ALA A 81 -2.22 4.54 7.28
CA ALA A 81 -0.80 4.32 7.53
C ALA A 81 -0.34 4.87 8.89
N ALA A 82 -0.95 5.97 9.38
CA ALA A 82 -0.66 6.52 10.70
C ALA A 82 -0.97 5.55 11.86
N ILE A 83 -1.88 4.59 11.67
CA ILE A 83 -2.16 3.53 12.65
C ILE A 83 -0.93 2.61 12.82
N LEU A 84 -0.22 2.35 11.72
CA LEU A 84 0.93 1.44 11.67
C LEU A 84 2.26 2.14 11.98
N LEU A 85 2.40 3.37 11.49
CA LEU A 85 3.69 4.08 11.39
C LEU A 85 3.80 5.30 12.30
N GLY A 86 2.68 5.74 12.88
CA GLY A 86 2.56 7.04 13.53
C GLY A 86 2.30 8.19 12.54
N GLU A 87 1.68 9.27 13.04
CA GLU A 87 1.20 10.39 12.21
C GLU A 87 2.34 11.10 11.46
N GLU A 88 3.48 11.31 12.10
CA GLU A 88 4.61 12.03 11.50
C GLU A 88 5.13 11.33 10.24
N LEU A 89 5.42 10.03 10.35
CA LEU A 89 5.92 9.24 9.23
C LEU A 89 4.86 9.07 8.14
N ALA A 90 3.59 8.95 8.52
CA ALA A 90 2.48 8.80 7.59
C ALA A 90 2.16 10.06 6.77
N GLN A 91 2.52 11.27 7.24
CA GLN A 91 2.34 12.50 6.46
C GLN A 91 3.60 12.92 5.70
N ALA A 92 4.76 12.33 6.03
CA ALA A 92 6.01 12.66 5.38
C ALA A 92 6.04 12.25 3.89
N THR A 93 6.88 12.96 3.14
CA THR A 93 7.21 12.73 1.73
C THR A 93 8.72 12.85 1.62
N ASP A 94 9.35 12.07 0.74
CA ASP A 94 10.82 12.03 0.61
C ASP A 94 11.53 11.74 1.95
N ILE A 95 11.02 10.74 2.68
CA ILE A 95 11.59 10.28 3.95
C ILE A 95 13.04 9.81 3.71
N ASP A 96 13.96 10.27 4.56
CA ASP A 96 15.35 9.80 4.55
C ASP A 96 15.42 8.36 5.10
N PRO A 97 15.78 7.35 4.26
CA PRO A 97 15.86 5.96 4.70
C PRO A 97 16.85 5.72 5.85
N ALA A 98 17.83 6.61 6.05
CA ALA A 98 18.79 6.49 7.15
C ALA A 98 18.19 6.83 8.53
N THR A 99 16.99 7.40 8.56
CA THR A 99 16.32 7.89 9.78
C THR A 99 15.22 6.98 10.29
N VAL A 100 14.89 5.91 9.57
CA VAL A 100 13.78 5.01 9.86
C VAL A 100 14.24 3.56 9.81
N ASP A 101 13.46 2.67 10.43
CA ASP A 101 13.74 1.23 10.43
C ASP A 101 13.39 0.61 9.07
N MET A 102 14.36 0.58 8.15
CA MET A 102 14.18 0.01 6.82
C MET A 102 14.14 -1.52 6.80
N ASP A 103 14.46 -2.20 7.91
CA ASP A 103 14.30 -3.66 8.04
C ASP A 103 12.83 -4.03 8.28
N ASN A 104 12.01 -3.08 8.76
CA ASN A 104 10.58 -3.23 8.82
C ASN A 104 9.95 -3.13 7.41
N PRO A 105 9.23 -4.17 6.94
CA PRO A 105 8.68 -4.20 5.59
C PRO A 105 7.55 -3.18 5.36
N VAL A 106 6.81 -2.80 6.40
CA VAL A 106 5.78 -1.76 6.34
C VAL A 106 6.44 -0.40 6.12
N VAL A 107 7.49 -0.10 6.89
CA VAL A 107 8.25 1.16 6.81
C VAL A 107 8.92 1.31 5.45
N SER A 108 9.67 0.30 5.01
CA SER A 108 10.36 0.35 3.71
C SER A 108 9.39 0.49 2.53
N THR A 109 8.23 -0.19 2.59
CA THR A 109 7.15 -0.03 1.61
C THR A 109 6.59 1.39 1.63
N TRP A 110 6.39 1.97 2.81
CA TRP A 110 5.87 3.34 2.95
C TRP A 110 6.85 4.40 2.41
N VAL A 111 8.15 4.25 2.69
CA VAL A 111 9.20 5.10 2.14
C VAL A 111 9.20 5.04 0.61
N TRP A 112 9.03 3.86 0.02
CA TRP A 112 8.91 3.70 -1.43
C TRP A 112 7.64 4.38 -2.00
N LEU A 113 6.53 4.31 -1.28
CA LEU A 113 5.26 4.90 -1.72
C LEU A 113 5.26 6.43 -1.69
N THR A 114 6.00 7.01 -0.74
CA THR A 114 5.98 8.45 -0.43
C THR A 114 7.16 9.23 -0.99
N ARG A 115 8.15 8.57 -1.58
CA ARG A 115 9.21 9.27 -2.34
C ARG A 115 8.70 9.83 -3.66
N THR A 116 9.27 10.95 -4.05
CA THR A 116 9.18 11.50 -5.40
C THR A 116 9.96 10.65 -6.39
N TRP A 117 9.49 10.64 -7.64
CA TRP A 117 10.05 9.81 -8.70
C TRP A 117 10.60 10.67 -9.84
N PRO A 118 11.74 10.30 -10.45
CA PRO A 118 12.22 10.98 -11.64
C PRO A 118 11.25 10.78 -12.81
N ALA A 119 11.01 11.83 -13.61
CA ALA A 119 10.07 11.78 -14.73
C ALA A 119 10.47 10.72 -15.79
N ASP A 120 11.78 10.58 -16.04
CA ASP A 120 12.35 9.72 -17.09
C ASP A 120 13.05 8.46 -16.54
N GLY A 121 12.92 8.19 -15.24
CA GLY A 121 13.60 7.08 -14.56
C GLY A 121 15.01 7.43 -14.06
N PRO A 122 15.72 6.46 -13.43
CA PRO A 122 15.30 5.09 -13.17
C PRO A 122 14.27 4.98 -12.04
N TRP A 123 13.21 4.20 -12.25
CA TRP A 123 12.14 3.97 -11.27
C TRP A 123 12.45 2.77 -10.35
N GLY A 124 13.66 2.77 -9.76
CA GLY A 124 14.13 1.63 -8.96
C GLY A 124 14.43 0.38 -9.79
N GLY A 125 14.78 0.56 -11.07
CA GLY A 125 14.99 -0.54 -12.02
C GLY A 125 13.71 -1.07 -12.68
N MET A 126 12.54 -0.61 -12.24
CA MET A 126 11.25 -1.05 -12.75
C MET A 126 10.83 -0.32 -14.02
N SER A 127 10.02 -0.98 -14.84
CA SER A 127 9.27 -0.37 -15.93
C SER A 127 8.09 0.42 -15.38
N ARG A 128 7.75 1.54 -16.04
CA ARG A 128 6.58 2.37 -15.69
C ARG A 128 5.71 2.53 -16.92
N GLY A 129 4.48 2.08 -16.82
CA GLY A 129 3.52 2.11 -17.90
C GLY A 129 2.82 3.47 -17.94
N ILE A 130 1.60 3.50 -17.42
CA ILE A 130 0.66 4.61 -17.60
C ILE A 130 1.09 5.84 -16.77
N ALA A 131 1.83 5.64 -15.66
CA ALA A 131 2.30 6.73 -14.80
C ALA A 131 3.59 7.42 -15.30
N ARG A 132 4.09 7.11 -16.50
CA ARG A 132 5.31 7.71 -17.05
C ARG A 132 5.22 9.25 -17.09
N GLY A 133 6.30 9.92 -16.70
CA GLY A 133 6.38 11.39 -16.66
C GLY A 133 5.79 12.05 -15.41
N GLN A 134 5.08 11.30 -14.56
CA GLN A 134 4.59 11.82 -13.28
C GLN A 134 5.67 11.72 -12.21
N THR A 135 5.94 12.82 -11.51
CA THR A 135 6.99 12.88 -10.48
C THR A 135 6.47 12.74 -9.05
N ASP A 136 5.15 12.85 -8.88
CA ASP A 136 4.49 12.77 -7.59
C ASP A 136 4.69 11.40 -6.92
N PRO A 137 4.56 11.33 -5.59
CA PRO A 137 4.61 10.08 -4.87
C PRO A 137 3.66 9.01 -5.41
N ALA A 138 4.07 7.74 -5.33
CA ALA A 138 3.29 6.63 -5.85
C ALA A 138 1.90 6.56 -5.20
N ILE A 139 1.82 6.87 -3.90
CA ILE A 139 0.55 6.93 -3.17
C ILE A 139 -0.43 7.94 -3.79
N ASP A 140 0.05 9.09 -4.25
CA ASP A 140 -0.81 10.15 -4.80
C ASP A 140 -1.31 9.82 -6.20
N ILE A 141 -0.52 9.08 -6.97
CA ILE A 141 -0.85 8.67 -8.34
C ILE A 141 -1.75 7.43 -8.35
N LEU A 142 -1.39 6.40 -7.59
CA LEU A 142 -1.90 5.04 -7.75
C LEU A 142 -3.08 4.70 -6.83
N THR A 143 -3.45 5.56 -5.86
CA THR A 143 -4.56 5.26 -4.94
C THR A 143 -5.88 5.00 -5.68
N SER A 144 -6.14 5.73 -6.77
CA SER A 144 -7.35 5.50 -7.60
C SER A 144 -7.35 4.13 -8.28
N TRP A 145 -6.18 3.65 -8.70
CA TRP A 145 -6.03 2.33 -9.33
C TRP A 145 -6.12 1.21 -8.29
N ALA A 146 -5.61 1.43 -7.08
CA ALA A 146 -5.85 0.53 -5.95
C ALA A 146 -7.35 0.39 -5.63
N ALA A 147 -8.11 1.50 -5.66
CA ALA A 147 -9.56 1.45 -5.52
C ALA A 147 -10.23 0.68 -6.66
N GLN A 148 -9.77 0.84 -7.90
CA GLN A 148 -10.27 0.08 -9.05
C GLN A 148 -10.03 -1.42 -8.91
N ALA A 149 -8.83 -1.82 -8.49
CA ALA A 149 -8.48 -3.22 -8.21
C ALA A 149 -9.42 -3.83 -7.13
N ALA A 150 -9.64 -3.12 -6.03
CA ALA A 150 -10.57 -3.55 -4.98
C ALA A 150 -12.03 -3.64 -5.49
N SER A 151 -12.46 -2.70 -6.33
CA SER A 151 -13.79 -2.74 -6.96
C SER A 151 -13.97 -3.95 -7.88
N THR A 152 -12.94 -4.30 -8.66
CA THR A 152 -12.94 -5.50 -9.49
C THR A 152 -12.97 -6.77 -8.64
N GLY A 153 -12.22 -6.83 -7.55
CA GLY A 153 -12.28 -7.93 -6.58
C GLY A 153 -13.68 -8.11 -5.99
N LEU A 154 -14.30 -7.02 -5.53
CA LEU A 154 -15.65 -7.04 -4.96
C LEU A 154 -16.68 -7.62 -5.94
N ARG A 155 -16.61 -7.24 -7.22
CA ARG A 155 -17.53 -7.71 -8.28
C ARG A 155 -17.34 -9.19 -8.66
N ARG A 156 -16.18 -9.79 -8.39
CA ARG A 156 -15.93 -11.21 -8.67
C ARG A 156 -16.37 -12.14 -7.54
N CYS A 157 -16.60 -11.59 -6.34
CA CYS A 157 -17.01 -12.34 -5.15
C CYS A 157 -18.50 -12.20 -4.81
N SER A 158 -19.23 -11.33 -5.52
CA SER A 158 -20.68 -11.14 -5.44
C SER A 158 -21.44 -12.05 -6.40
#